data_AF-A0A0M1P6W8-F1
#
_entry.id   AF-A0A0M1P6W8-F1
#
_cell.length_a   1.000
_cell.length_b   1.000
_cell.length_c   1.000
_cell.angle_alpha   90.00
_cell.angle_beta   90.00
_cell.angle_gamma   90.00
#
_symmetry.space_group_name_H-M   'P 1'
#
loop_
_entity.id
_entity.type
_entity.pdbx_description
1 polymer ?
#
loop_
_entity_poly.entity_id
_entity_poly.type
_entity_poly.pdbx_seq_one_letter_code
_entity_poly.pdbx_strand_id
1 'polypeptide(L)'
;MNDRSRREWEKLRIEGKSHFVIKSGVLRWGLSTAILYTLYLHLLENGWTLSGNIISKAVLAFILFPIGGYFWGIWVWSWQEKKYRQSSE
;
A
#
# COMPACT_ATOMS: atom_id res chain seq x y z
N MET A 1 6.87 19.41 9.41
CA MET A 1 5.91 19.24 8.30
C MET A 1 5.58 20.63 7.78
N ASN A 2 5.60 20.87 6.46
CA ASN A 2 5.26 22.19 5.91
C ASN A 2 3.76 22.49 6.11
N ASP A 3 3.37 23.77 6.19
CA ASP A 3 1.99 24.15 6.51
C ASP A 3 0.94 23.65 5.51
N ARG A 4 1.30 23.55 4.22
CA ARG A 4 0.43 22.93 3.20
C ARG A 4 0.16 21.45 3.50
N SER A 5 1.22 20.70 3.75
CA SER A 5 1.14 19.26 4.08
C SER A 5 0.36 19.03 5.38
N ARG A 6 0.40 19.99 6.31
CA ARG A 6 -0.34 19.97 7.58
C ARG A 6 -1.86 20.07 7.35
N ARG A 7 -2.31 21.05 6.56
CA ARG A 7 -3.73 21.22 6.19
C ARG A 7 -4.26 20.05 5.38
N GLU A 8 -3.45 19.50 4.48
CA GLU A 8 -3.83 18.29 3.72
C GLU A 8 -3.96 17.07 4.64
N TRP A 9 -3.03 16.91 5.59
CA TRP A 9 -3.12 15.84 6.58
C TRP A 9 -4.34 15.97 7.49
N GLU A 10 -4.70 17.18 7.95
CA GLU A 10 -5.92 17.41 8.73
C GLU A 10 -7.18 16.99 7.96
N LYS A 11 -7.28 17.35 6.67
CA LYS A 11 -8.39 16.91 5.81
C LYS A 11 -8.48 15.39 5.72
N LEU A 12 -7.34 14.72 5.49
CA LEU A 12 -7.26 13.26 5.46
C LEU A 12 -7.56 12.62 6.82
N ARG A 13 -7.25 13.31 7.92
CA ARG A 13 -7.52 12.83 9.28
C ARG A 13 -9.02 12.86 9.61
N ILE A 14 -9.74 13.86 9.08
CA ILE A 14 -11.20 13.99 9.23
C ILE A 14 -11.94 12.84 8.53
N GLU A 15 -11.45 12.37 7.38
CA GLU A 15 -12.01 11.19 6.67
C GLU A 15 -11.83 9.87 7.46
N GLY A 16 -10.94 9.86 8.45
CA GLY A 16 -10.73 8.74 9.36
C GLY A 16 -9.66 7.74 8.90
N LYS A 17 -9.07 7.07 9.89
CA LYS A 17 -7.93 6.14 9.71
C LYS A 17 -8.24 5.03 8.70
N SER A 18 -9.43 4.43 8.75
CA SER A 18 -9.80 3.33 7.84
C SER A 18 -9.88 3.80 6.38
N HIS A 19 -10.40 5.00 6.13
CA HIS A 19 -10.50 5.55 4.78
C HIS A 19 -9.11 5.84 4.19
N PHE A 20 -8.19 6.37 5.00
CA PHE A 20 -6.80 6.57 4.61
C PHE A 20 -6.05 5.25 4.37
N VAL A 21 -6.20 4.26 5.25
CA VAL A 21 -5.53 2.95 5.10
C VAL A 21 -6.00 2.25 3.82
N ILE A 22 -7.30 2.32 3.51
CA ILE A 22 -7.85 1.74 2.27
C ILE A 22 -7.37 2.53 1.04
N LYS A 23 -7.46 3.86 1.05
CA LYS A 23 -7.14 4.69 -0.13
C LYS A 23 -5.62 4.78 -0.40
N SER A 24 -4.81 4.89 0.65
CA SER A 24 -3.36 5.04 0.56
C SER A 24 -2.61 3.71 0.62
N GLY A 25 -3.05 2.77 1.47
CA GLY A 25 -2.42 1.46 1.65
C GLY A 25 -2.92 0.42 0.66
N VAL A 26 -4.24 0.24 0.52
CA VAL A 26 -4.78 -0.81 -0.35
C VAL A 26 -4.86 -0.36 -1.81
N LEU A 27 -5.42 0.83 -2.07
CA LEU A 27 -5.63 1.34 -3.42
C LEU A 27 -4.33 1.84 -4.07
N ARG A 28 -3.50 2.62 -3.36
CA ARG A 28 -2.23 3.09 -3.93
C ARG A 28 -1.16 2.01 -3.90
N TRP A 29 -0.96 1.38 -2.75
CA TRP A 29 0.10 0.38 -2.59
C TRP A 29 -0.28 -0.93 -3.27
N GLY A 30 -1.47 -1.47 -2.99
CA GLY A 30 -1.96 -2.71 -3.60
C GLY A 30 -2.10 -2.66 -5.12
N LEU A 31 -2.56 -1.53 -5.70
CA LEU A 31 -2.61 -1.38 -7.16
C LEU A 31 -1.21 -1.28 -7.77
N SER A 32 -0.29 -0.52 -7.15
CA SER A 32 1.09 -0.42 -7.64
C SER A 32 1.81 -1.77 -7.55
N THR A 33 1.63 -2.53 -6.47
CA THR A 33 2.20 -3.86 -6.35
C THR A 33 1.54 -4.87 -7.27
N ALA A 34 0.25 -4.77 -7.56
CA ALA A 34 -0.39 -5.60 -8.57
C ALA A 34 0.25 -5.37 -9.95
N ILE A 35 0.43 -4.10 -10.34
CA ILE A 35 1.10 -3.73 -11.60
C ILE A 35 2.55 -4.24 -11.61
N LEU A 36 3.31 -4.00 -10.54
CA LEU A 36 4.69 -4.48 -10.41
C LEU A 36 4.77 -6.02 -10.42
N TYR A 37 3.82 -6.70 -9.79
CA TYR A 37 3.77 -8.16 -9.76
C TYR A 37 3.43 -8.73 -11.13
N THR A 38 2.50 -8.11 -11.87
CA THR A 38 2.22 -8.45 -13.26
C THR A 38 3.45 -8.25 -14.15
N LEU A 39 4.16 -7.13 -14.01
CA LEU A 39 5.42 -6.87 -14.72
C LEU A 39 6.52 -7.86 -14.32
N TYR A 40 6.61 -8.21 -13.04
CA TYR A 40 7.59 -9.17 -12.52
C TYR A 40 7.34 -10.58 -13.02
N LEU A 41 6.07 -11.03 -13.04
CA LEU A 41 5.67 -12.28 -13.68
C LEU A 41 6.00 -12.26 -15.17
N HIS A 42 5.70 -11.15 -15.85
CA HIS A 42 6.01 -10.99 -17.28
C HIS A 42 7.52 -11.03 -17.58
N LEU A 43 8.36 -10.47 -16.69
CA LEU A 43 9.82 -10.49 -16.82
C LEU A 43 10.45 -11.84 -16.46
N LEU A 44 9.86 -12.57 -15.51
CA LEU A 44 10.32 -13.91 -15.14
C LEU A 44 9.88 -14.97 -16.15
N GLU A 45 8.66 -14.87 -16.68
CA GLU A 45 8.13 -15.75 -17.72
C GLU A 45 8.55 -15.25 -19.12
N ASN A 46 9.82 -15.46 -19.47
CA ASN A 46 10.24 -15.53 -20.88
C ASN A 46 9.73 -16.83 -21.57
N GLY A 47 8.52 -17.28 -21.25
CA GLY A 47 7.94 -18.51 -21.77
C GLY A 47 6.59 -18.84 -21.14
N TRP A 48 5.57 -18.94 -22.00
CA TRP A 48 4.24 -19.50 -21.75
C TRP A 48 4.32 -20.95 -21.25
N THR A 49 4.75 -21.17 -20.02
CA THR A 49 4.64 -22.48 -19.37
C THR A 49 4.02 -22.28 -18.01
N LEU A 50 2.68 -22.24 -18.04
CA LEU A 50 1.78 -22.32 -16.90
C LEU A 50 1.92 -23.69 -16.20
N SER A 51 3.07 -23.94 -15.57
CA SER A 51 3.27 -25.11 -14.72
C SER A 51 2.55 -24.87 -13.39
N GLY A 52 1.80 -25.88 -12.90
CA GLY A 52 0.77 -25.76 -11.85
C GLY A 52 1.18 -25.14 -10.50
N ASN A 53 2.45 -24.77 -10.30
CA ASN A 53 2.95 -24.04 -9.13
C ASN A 53 2.79 -22.51 -9.22
N ILE A 54 2.54 -21.94 -10.40
CA ILE A 54 2.37 -20.49 -10.58
C ILE A 54 1.10 -19.98 -9.92
N ILE A 55 -0.02 -20.71 -10.03
CA ILE A 55 -1.29 -20.32 -9.43
C ILE A 55 -1.16 -20.26 -7.91
N SER A 56 -0.48 -21.23 -7.30
CA SER A 56 -0.22 -21.25 -5.86
C SER A 56 0.62 -20.04 -5.40
N LYS A 57 1.65 -19.66 -6.16
CA LYS A 57 2.48 -18.48 -5.87
C LYS A 57 1.73 -17.17 -6.12
N ALA A 58 0.90 -17.12 -7.16
CA ALA A 58 0.05 -15.98 -7.48
C ALA A 58 -1.00 -15.75 -6.39
N VAL A 59 -1.67 -16.81 -5.92
CA VAL A 59 -2.64 -16.73 -4.82
C VAL A 59 -1.95 -16.31 -3.52
N LEU A 60 -0.77 -16.87 -3.21
CA LEU A 60 -0.01 -16.47 -2.02
C LEU A 60 0.40 -14.98 -2.09
N ALA A 61 0.85 -14.51 -3.26
CA ALA A 61 1.17 -13.11 -3.49
C ALA A 61 -0.08 -12.23 -3.37
N PHE A 62 -1.20 -12.64 -3.95
CA PHE A 62 -2.48 -11.92 -3.90
C PHE A 62 -3.04 -11.81 -2.48
N ILE A 63 -2.61 -12.68 -1.55
CA ILE A 63 -2.97 -12.60 -0.13
C ILE A 63 -1.93 -11.80 0.65
N LEU A 64 -0.63 -12.07 0.46
CA LEU A 64 0.45 -11.39 1.17
C LEU A 64 0.54 -9.90 0.82
N PHE A 65 0.31 -9.51 -0.43
CA PHE A 65 0.40 -8.11 -0.85
C PHE A 65 -0.67 -7.19 -0.24
N PRO A 66 -1.98 -7.51 -0.24
CA PRO A 66 -2.97 -6.68 0.44
C PRO A 66 -2.81 -6.71 1.96
N ILE A 67 -2.37 -7.83 2.56
CA ILE A 67 -2.04 -7.87 3.98
C ILE A 67 -0.88 -6.91 4.27
N GLY A 68 0.21 -6.99 3.50
CA GLY A 68 1.34 -6.07 3.59
C GLY A 68 0.94 -4.61 3.37
N GLY A 69 0.11 -4.33 2.37
CA GLY A 69 -0.41 -2.99 2.07
C GLY A 69 -1.31 -2.44 3.19
N TYR A 70 -2.08 -3.29 3.87
CA TYR A 70 -2.87 -2.92 5.02
C TYR A 70 -2.00 -2.53 6.23
N PHE A 71 -1.03 -3.38 6.59
CA PHE A 71 -0.07 -3.08 7.66
C PHE A 71 0.76 -1.83 7.34
N TRP A 72 1.19 -1.67 6.09
CA TRP A 72 1.90 -0.49 5.63
C TRP A 72 1.06 0.77 5.76
N GLY A 73 -0.22 0.73 5.35
CA GLY A 73 -1.15 1.84 5.52
C GLY A 73 -1.31 2.27 6.98
N ILE A 74 -1.39 1.30 7.91
CA ILE A 74 -1.44 1.58 9.36
C ILE A 74 -0.12 2.20 9.86
N TRP A 75 1.01 1.70 9.38
CA TRP A 75 2.33 2.19 9.78
C TRP A 75 2.56 3.62 9.29
N VAL A 76 2.25 3.91 8.03
CA VAL A 76 2.32 5.25 7.44
C VAL A 76 1.41 6.23 8.19
N TRP A 77 0.20 5.82 8.54
CA TRP A 77 -0.71 6.65 9.35
C TRP A 77 -0.09 7.01 10.70
N SER A 78 0.42 6.00 11.43
CA SER A 78 1.05 6.20 12.73
C SER A 78 2.29 7.11 12.62
N TRP A 79 3.07 6.97 11.56
CA TRP A 79 4.24 7.79 11.32
C TRP A 79 3.89 9.25 11.02
N GLN A 80 2.89 9.49 10.17
CA GLN A 80 2.40 10.83 9.85
C GLN A 80 1.75 11.50 11.06
N GLU A 81 1.02 10.76 11.88
CA GLU A 81 0.42 11.27 13.11
C GLU A 81 1.48 11.66 14.15
N LYS A 82 2.57 10.89 14.24
CA LYS A 82 3.74 11.23 15.06
C LYS A 82 4.43 12.50 14.57
N LYS A 83 4.67 12.61 13.25
CA LYS A 83 5.23 13.83 12.62
C LYS A 83 4.34 15.06 12.83
N TYR A 84 3.02 14.88 12.79
CA TYR A 84 2.07 15.95 13.02
C TYR A 84 2.19 16.45 14.47
N ARG A 85 2.15 15.56 15.46
CA ARG A 85 2.30 15.92 16.90
C ARG A 85 3.62 16.62 17.20
N GLN A 86 4.73 16.12 16.66
CA GLN A 86 6.06 16.71 16.86
C GLN A 86 6.22 18.10 16.21
N SER A 87 5.34 18.48 15.30
CA SER A 87 5.36 19.81 14.66
C SER A 87 4.40 20.82 15.31
N SER A 88 3.64 20.38 16.31
CA SER A 88 2.72 21.20 17.11
C SER A 88 3.21 21.47 18.53
N GLU A 89 4.36 20.90 18.91
CA GLU A 89 5.18 21.29 20.08
C GLU A 89 6.27 22.25 19.62
#